data_AF-A0A946PB38-F1
#
_entry.id   AF-A0A946PB38-F1
#
_cell.length_a   1.000
_cell.length_b   1.000
_cell.length_c   1.000
_cell.angle_alpha   90.00
_cell.angle_beta   90.00
_cell.angle_gamma   90.00
#
_symmetry.space_group_name_H-M   'P 1'
#
loop_
_entity.id
_entity.type
_entity.pdbx_description
1 polymer ?
#
loop_
_entity_poly.entity_id
_entity_poly.type
_entity_poly.pdbx_seq_one_letter_code
_entity_poly.pdbx_strand_id
1 'polypeptide(L)'
;MSEGRDVLDDSQQDTEQQVGATNGVDHKRIEAAVREILTAVGEDPDREGLLETPARVARMYAEMFSGLHDEPRRHLGKLFTEKYDELVLVRDIAFNSICEHHLLPFMGHAHIGYIPNGRVLGLSKLARVVEVVSHKPQVQERMTEQIADLLE
;
A
#
# COMPACT_ATOMS: atom_id res chain seq x y z
N MET A 1 28.66 -1.11 -51.30
CA MET A 1 27.90 0.12 -51.07
C MET A 1 26.47 -0.35 -50.81
N SER A 2 26.07 -0.68 -49.58
CA SER A 2 25.74 0.26 -48.48
C SER A 2 24.57 1.15 -48.93
N GLU A 3 23.45 1.34 -48.22
CA GLU A 3 23.02 1.16 -46.84
C GLU A 3 21.48 0.95 -46.92
N GLY A 4 20.84 0.23 -46.02
CA GLY A 4 20.32 0.84 -44.80
C GLY A 4 18.79 0.73 -44.80
N ARG A 5 18.25 -0.11 -43.92
CA ARG A 5 16.93 0.07 -43.32
C ARG A 5 17.02 -0.45 -41.89
N ASP A 6 17.52 0.47 -41.07
CA ASP A 6 17.49 0.46 -39.63
C ASP A 6 16.04 0.32 -39.13
N VAL A 7 15.80 -0.66 -38.25
CA VAL A 7 15.70 -0.51 -36.78
C VAL A 7 14.28 -0.10 -36.37
N LEU A 8 13.54 -1.12 -35.93
CA LEU A 8 12.71 -1.14 -34.72
C LEU A 8 11.92 0.14 -34.42
N ASP A 9 10.68 0.18 -34.92
CA ASP A 9 9.57 0.90 -34.28
C ASP A 9 9.02 0.02 -33.15
N ASP A 10 9.72 0.01 -32.01
CA ASP A 10 9.23 -0.59 -30.77
C ASP A 10 8.61 0.55 -29.95
N SER A 11 7.45 1.00 -30.43
CA SER A 11 6.59 1.93 -29.73
C SER A 11 6.43 1.49 -28.28
N GLN A 12 6.93 2.36 -27.40
CA GLN A 12 6.81 2.29 -25.95
C GLN A 12 5.33 2.14 -25.58
N GLN A 13 4.88 0.90 -25.38
CA GLN A 13 3.66 0.63 -24.65
C GLN A 13 3.98 0.75 -23.18
N ASP A 14 4.02 2.00 -22.70
CA ASP A 14 3.84 2.31 -21.29
C ASP A 14 2.55 1.60 -20.85
N THR A 15 2.74 0.50 -20.16
CA THR A 15 1.65 -0.29 -19.62
C THR A 15 1.14 0.49 -18.41
N GLU A 16 0.23 1.43 -18.66
CA GLU A 16 -0.65 1.96 -17.63
C GLU A 16 -1.39 0.77 -17.03
N GLN A 17 -0.84 0.23 -15.94
CA GLN A 17 -1.51 -0.78 -15.14
C GLN A 17 -2.79 -0.13 -14.63
N GLN A 18 -3.90 -0.58 -15.21
CA GLN A 18 -5.25 -0.30 -14.75
C GLN A 18 -5.32 -0.45 -13.24
N VAL A 19 -5.47 0.68 -12.56
CA VAL A 19 -5.79 0.74 -11.13
C VAL A 19 -7.11 -0.03 -10.95
N GLY A 20 -7.00 -1.19 -10.30
CA GLY A 20 -8.02 -2.22 -10.27
C GLY A 20 -9.37 -1.77 -9.70
N ALA A 21 -10.40 -2.45 -10.19
CA ALA A 21 -11.80 -2.34 -9.81
C ALA A 21 -12.03 -2.15 -8.31
N THR A 22 -12.85 -1.15 -7.96
CA THR A 22 -13.54 -0.91 -6.68
C THR A 22 -13.12 -1.82 -5.52
N ASN A 23 -12.08 -1.40 -4.80
CA ASN A 23 -11.55 -2.02 -3.57
C ASN A 23 -12.60 -2.07 -2.44
N GLY A 24 -13.73 -2.78 -2.55
CA GLY A 24 -14.69 -3.07 -1.46
C GLY A 24 -15.28 -1.88 -0.66
N VAL A 25 -14.81 -0.65 -0.91
CA VAL A 25 -15.07 0.57 -0.16
C VAL A 25 -16.25 1.28 -0.80
N ASP A 26 -17.24 1.62 0.01
CA ASP A 26 -18.43 2.33 -0.45
C ASP A 26 -18.17 3.84 -0.52
N HIS A 27 -17.72 4.30 -1.69
CA HIS A 27 -17.39 5.71 -1.93
C HIS A 27 -18.56 6.64 -1.64
N LYS A 28 -19.77 6.31 -2.13
CA LYS A 28 -20.95 7.17 -1.98
C LYS A 28 -21.31 7.33 -0.50
N ARG A 29 -21.20 6.25 0.28
CA ARG A 29 -21.45 6.29 1.72
C ARG A 29 -20.41 7.10 2.47
N ILE A 30 -19.12 7.00 2.10
CA ILE A 30 -18.08 7.83 2.69
C ILE A 30 -18.28 9.30 2.34
N GLU A 31 -18.58 9.62 1.09
CA GLU A 31 -18.85 10.99 0.64
C GLU A 31 -20.00 11.62 1.44
N ALA A 32 -21.11 10.90 1.60
CA ALA A 32 -22.22 11.34 2.44
C ALA A 32 -21.79 11.57 3.90
N ALA A 33 -21.04 10.63 4.49
CA ALA A 33 -20.57 10.75 5.88
C ALA A 33 -19.61 11.93 6.09
N VAL A 34 -18.68 12.16 5.17
CA VAL A 34 -17.72 13.28 5.23
C VAL A 34 -18.46 14.61 5.13
N ARG A 35 -19.48 14.68 4.28
CA ARG A 35 -20.32 15.87 4.19
C ARG A 35 -21.03 16.17 5.51
N GLU A 36 -21.62 15.16 6.14
CA GLU A 36 -22.23 15.29 7.48
C GLU A 36 -21.21 15.72 8.53
N ILE A 37 -19.99 15.18 8.51
CA ILE A 37 -18.92 15.60 9.43
C ILE A 37 -18.60 17.08 9.25
N LEU A 38 -18.44 17.56 8.00
CA LEU A 38 -18.16 18.97 7.71
C LEU A 38 -19.27 19.87 8.26
N THR A 39 -20.53 19.54 8.01
CA THR A 39 -21.68 20.27 8.56
C THR A 39 -21.69 20.22 10.09
N ALA A 40 -21.43 19.06 10.70
CA ALA A 40 -21.45 18.89 12.15
C ALA A 40 -20.36 19.69 12.88
N VAL A 41 -19.20 19.94 12.23
CA VAL A 41 -18.13 20.79 12.79
C VAL A 41 -18.32 22.28 12.47
N GLY A 42 -19.42 22.66 11.81
CA GLY A 42 -19.77 24.05 11.50
C GLY A 42 -19.18 24.60 10.20
N GLU A 43 -18.65 23.75 9.33
CA GLU A 43 -18.21 24.16 7.99
C GLU A 43 -19.39 24.16 7.00
N ASP A 44 -19.29 25.02 5.98
CA ASP A 44 -20.17 24.99 4.80
C ASP A 44 -19.59 24.03 3.74
N PRO A 45 -20.17 22.83 3.53
CA PRO A 45 -19.63 21.87 2.59
C PRO A 45 -19.87 22.25 1.11
N ASP A 46 -20.61 23.33 0.82
CA ASP A 46 -20.84 23.84 -0.54
C ASP A 46 -19.89 24.97 -0.94
N ARG A 47 -19.03 25.43 -0.03
CA ARG A 47 -17.99 26.42 -0.38
C ARG A 47 -16.97 25.81 -1.34
N GLU A 48 -16.44 26.63 -2.25
CA GLU A 48 -15.54 26.24 -3.34
C GLU A 48 -14.44 25.25 -2.91
N GLY A 49 -13.77 25.51 -1.77
CA GLY A 49 -12.69 24.66 -1.27
C GLY A 49 -13.10 23.26 -0.78
N LEU A 50 -14.37 23.07 -0.39
CA LEU A 50 -14.87 21.83 0.21
C LEU A 50 -15.77 21.00 -0.69
N LEU A 51 -16.24 21.55 -1.80
CA LEU A 51 -17.17 20.87 -2.72
C LEU A 51 -16.70 19.44 -3.09
N GLU A 52 -15.40 19.31 -3.40
CA GLU A 52 -14.76 18.05 -3.78
C GLU A 52 -14.13 17.29 -2.60
N THR A 53 -14.16 17.84 -1.38
CA THR A 53 -13.56 17.20 -0.19
C THR A 53 -14.15 15.82 0.09
N PRO A 54 -15.48 15.61 0.10
CA PRO A 54 -16.06 14.28 0.29
C PRO A 54 -15.48 13.22 -0.66
N ALA A 55 -15.42 13.54 -1.96
CA ALA A 55 -14.92 12.63 -2.98
C ALA A 55 -13.41 12.38 -2.84
N ARG A 56 -12.62 13.42 -2.50
CA ARG A 56 -11.19 13.27 -2.19
C ARG A 56 -10.96 12.35 -1.00
N VAL A 57 -11.72 12.50 0.08
CA VAL A 57 -11.60 11.66 1.28
C VAL A 57 -11.99 10.21 0.98
N ALA A 58 -13.05 9.98 0.20
CA ALA A 58 -13.43 8.63 -0.23
C ALA A 58 -12.32 7.94 -1.02
N ARG A 59 -11.68 8.64 -1.97
CA ARG A 59 -10.52 8.10 -2.71
C ARG A 59 -9.33 7.82 -1.79
N MET A 60 -9.03 8.73 -0.87
CA MET A 60 -7.97 8.55 0.12
C MET A 60 -8.23 7.29 0.97
N TYR A 61 -9.45 7.09 1.48
CA TYR A 61 -9.78 5.88 2.24
C TYR A 61 -9.71 4.60 1.40
N ALA A 62 -10.08 4.64 0.12
CA ALA A 62 -9.94 3.48 -0.76
C ALA A 62 -8.47 3.08 -0.99
N GLU A 63 -7.55 4.04 -1.00
CA GLU A 63 -6.10 3.80 -1.08
C GLU A 63 -5.54 3.33 0.26
N MET A 64 -5.75 4.11 1.32
CA MET A 64 -5.21 3.88 2.66
C MET A 64 -5.76 2.62 3.33
N PHE A 65 -6.91 2.10 2.88
CA PHE A 65 -7.52 0.86 3.39
C PHE A 65 -7.53 -0.28 2.36
N SER A 66 -6.77 -0.16 1.27
CA SER A 66 -6.65 -1.20 0.25
C SER A 66 -6.21 -2.57 0.81
N GLY A 67 -5.41 -2.57 1.88
CA GLY A 67 -4.96 -3.77 2.58
C GLY A 67 -6.05 -4.55 3.33
N LEU A 68 -7.25 -3.99 3.51
CA LEU A 68 -8.41 -4.74 4.01
C LEU A 68 -8.95 -5.76 2.99
N HIS A 69 -8.66 -5.53 1.71
CA HIS A 69 -9.14 -6.35 0.59
C HIS A 69 -8.01 -7.12 -0.09
N ASP A 70 -6.87 -7.21 0.58
CA ASP A 70 -5.68 -7.84 0.07
C ASP A 70 -5.09 -8.86 1.07
N GLU A 71 -4.45 -9.90 0.55
CA GLU A 71 -3.82 -10.97 1.31
C GLU A 71 -2.29 -10.82 1.20
N PRO A 72 -1.60 -10.33 2.26
CA PRO A 72 -0.15 -10.11 2.24
C PRO A 72 0.67 -11.34 1.81
N ARG A 73 0.22 -12.56 2.16
CA ARG A 73 0.94 -13.81 1.85
C ARG A 73 1.14 -14.03 0.35
N ARG A 74 0.29 -13.46 -0.51
CA ARG A 74 0.41 -13.58 -1.97
C ARG A 74 1.74 -13.02 -2.48
N HIS A 75 2.36 -12.09 -1.75
CA HIS A 75 3.62 -11.48 -2.15
C HIS A 75 4.85 -12.34 -1.81
N LEU A 76 4.70 -13.37 -0.97
CA LEU A 76 5.78 -14.22 -0.48
C LEU A 76 6.19 -15.35 -1.44
N GLY A 77 5.48 -15.54 -2.56
CA GLY A 77 5.63 -16.72 -3.42
C GLY A 77 6.95 -16.85 -4.21
N LYS A 78 7.78 -15.80 -4.30
CA LYS A 78 9.09 -15.87 -4.98
C LYS A 78 10.22 -16.01 -3.96
N LEU A 79 10.63 -17.26 -3.76
CA LEU A 79 11.77 -17.64 -2.92
C LEU A 79 12.95 -18.03 -3.80
N PHE A 80 14.14 -17.56 -3.44
CA PHE A 80 15.39 -17.96 -4.05
C PHE A 80 16.02 -19.04 -3.18
N THR A 81 16.40 -20.16 -3.78
CA THR A 81 17.16 -21.19 -3.08
C THR A 81 18.60 -20.73 -2.99
N GLU A 82 19.01 -20.31 -1.81
CA GLU A 82 20.37 -19.89 -1.51
C GLU A 82 20.81 -20.57 -0.22
N LYS A 83 22.06 -21.05 -0.18
CA LYS A 83 22.67 -21.57 1.05
C LYS A 83 23.21 -20.41 1.89
N TYR A 84 22.36 -19.44 2.18
CA TYR A 84 22.66 -18.33 3.06
C TYR A 84 21.93 -18.54 4.38
N ASP A 85 22.68 -18.64 5.47
CA ASP A 85 22.21 -18.95 6.82
C ASP A 85 22.58 -17.86 7.85
N GLU A 86 22.98 -16.68 7.35
CA GLU A 86 23.23 -15.49 8.16
C GLU A 86 22.03 -14.52 8.15
N LEU A 87 22.09 -13.49 9.01
CA LEU A 87 21.04 -12.47 9.11
C LEU A 87 20.87 -11.70 7.80
N VAL A 88 19.67 -11.74 7.24
CA VAL A 88 19.22 -10.80 6.21
C VAL A 88 18.51 -9.64 6.90
N LEU A 89 19.00 -8.41 6.66
CA LEU A 89 18.44 -7.18 7.24
C LEU A 89 18.06 -6.20 6.14
N VAL A 90 16.78 -5.81 6.11
CA VAL A 90 16.28 -4.70 5.30
C VAL A 90 15.85 -3.58 6.22
N ARG A 91 16.31 -2.36 5.94
CA ARG A 91 16.02 -1.17 6.75
C ARG A 91 15.34 -0.11 5.92
N ASP A 92 14.74 0.86 6.62
CA ASP A 92 14.20 2.08 6.05
C ASP A 92 13.06 1.81 5.05
N ILE A 93 12.26 0.78 5.33
CA ILE A 93 11.01 0.54 4.59
C ILE A 93 10.00 1.58 5.08
N ALA A 94 9.89 2.68 4.36
CA ALA A 94 8.91 3.72 4.65
C ALA A 94 7.48 3.16 4.55
N PHE A 95 6.64 3.51 5.51
CA PHE A 95 5.22 3.19 5.47
C PHE A 95 4.38 4.34 6.01
N ASN A 96 3.11 4.32 5.61
CA ASN A 96 2.06 5.14 6.17
C ASN A 96 0.87 4.23 6.51
N SER A 97 0.13 4.61 7.54
CA SER A 97 -1.03 3.87 8.02
C SER A 97 -1.99 4.83 8.72
N ILE A 98 -3.13 4.33 9.15
CA ILE A 98 -4.17 5.08 9.86
C ILE A 98 -4.38 4.45 11.24
N CYS A 99 -4.27 5.24 12.30
CA CYS A 99 -4.55 4.75 13.65
C CYS A 99 -6.04 4.43 13.79
N GLU A 100 -6.38 3.21 14.20
CA GLU A 100 -7.78 2.77 14.28
C GLU A 100 -8.61 3.52 15.33
N HIS A 101 -7.96 4.13 16.32
CA HIS A 101 -8.65 4.84 17.41
C HIS A 101 -9.14 6.24 17.02
N HIS A 102 -8.45 6.91 16.10
CA HIS A 102 -8.73 8.31 15.76
C HIS A 102 -8.85 8.56 14.27
N LEU A 103 -8.57 7.56 13.43
CA LEU A 103 -8.48 7.68 11.98
C LEU A 103 -7.48 8.74 11.52
N LEU A 104 -6.45 9.00 12.33
CA LEU A 104 -5.36 9.91 12.02
C LEU A 104 -4.18 9.14 11.43
N PRO A 105 -3.49 9.72 10.43
CA PRO A 105 -2.36 9.06 9.81
C PRO A 105 -1.17 8.99 10.78
N PHE A 106 -0.45 7.88 10.73
CA PHE A 106 0.88 7.76 11.32
C PHE A 106 1.85 7.22 10.26
N MET A 107 3.08 7.70 10.33
CA MET A 107 4.14 7.39 9.38
C MET A 107 5.36 6.86 10.13
N GLY A 108 6.11 5.98 9.50
CA GLY A 108 7.28 5.39 10.13
C GLY A 108 8.15 4.63 9.14
N HIS A 109 9.14 3.95 9.70
CA HIS A 109 10.03 3.06 8.97
C HIS A 109 10.00 1.68 9.65
N ALA A 110 9.84 0.65 8.84
CA ALA A 110 10.00 -0.73 9.29
C ALA A 110 11.44 -1.19 8.99
N HIS A 111 12.00 -1.94 9.94
CA HIS A 111 13.25 -2.65 9.78
C HIS A 111 12.95 -4.13 9.99
N ILE A 112 13.26 -4.97 9.00
CA ILE A 112 12.94 -6.40 9.01
C ILE A 112 14.25 -7.18 8.98
N GLY A 113 14.43 -8.04 9.96
CA GLY A 113 15.53 -9.00 10.04
C GLY A 113 14.99 -10.42 10.12
N TYR A 114 15.57 -11.34 9.35
CA TYR A 114 15.29 -12.77 9.46
C TYR A 114 16.53 -13.61 9.12
N ILE A 115 16.61 -14.83 9.65
CA ILE A 115 17.66 -15.80 9.32
C ILE A 115 17.06 -16.81 8.35
N PRO A 116 17.51 -16.88 7.09
CA PRO A 116 16.96 -17.81 6.12
C PRO A 116 17.28 -19.27 6.46
N ASN A 117 16.35 -20.17 6.15
CA ASN A 117 16.55 -21.62 6.25
C ASN A 117 16.54 -22.25 4.85
N GLY A 118 17.61 -21.99 4.09
CA GLY A 118 17.78 -22.49 2.71
C GLY A 118 16.91 -21.82 1.65
N ARG A 119 16.10 -20.81 2.03
CA ARG A 119 15.27 -20.00 1.13
C ARG A 119 15.33 -18.55 1.53
N VAL A 120 15.69 -17.68 0.59
CA VAL A 120 15.76 -16.24 0.76
C VAL A 120 14.56 -15.61 0.04
N LEU A 121 13.84 -14.74 0.74
CA LEU A 121 12.77 -13.95 0.17
C LEU A 121 13.35 -12.77 -0.63
N GLY A 122 12.79 -12.48 -1.80
CA GLY A 122 13.16 -11.29 -2.56
C GLY A 122 12.92 -10.00 -1.75
N LEU A 123 13.93 -9.14 -1.64
CA LEU A 123 13.90 -7.96 -0.77
C LEU A 123 12.69 -7.03 -1.04
N SER A 124 12.30 -6.87 -2.30
CA SER A 124 11.13 -6.07 -2.69
C SER A 124 9.79 -6.64 -2.20
N LYS A 125 9.75 -7.91 -1.79
CA LYS A 125 8.55 -8.54 -1.22
C LYS A 125 8.32 -8.15 0.23
N LEU A 126 9.39 -7.93 1.00
CA LEU A 126 9.30 -7.41 2.36
C LEU A 126 8.63 -6.03 2.37
N ALA A 127 9.05 -5.14 1.47
CA ALA A 127 8.41 -3.82 1.33
C ALA A 127 6.92 -3.93 0.99
N ARG A 128 6.55 -4.87 0.10
CA ARG A 128 5.16 -5.10 -0.28
C ARG A 128 4.31 -5.67 0.86
N VAL A 129 4.88 -6.54 1.70
CA VAL A 129 4.21 -7.03 2.90
C VAL A 129 3.93 -5.88 3.87
N VAL A 130 4.93 -5.03 4.14
CA VAL A 130 4.76 -3.86 5.01
C VAL A 130 3.65 -2.96 4.49
N GLU A 131 3.61 -2.67 3.19
CA GLU A 131 2.59 -1.81 2.55
C GLU A 131 1.17 -2.38 2.70
N VAL A 132 0.97 -3.66 2.39
CA VAL A 132 -0.36 -4.27 2.52
C VAL A 132 -0.81 -4.29 3.99
N VAL A 133 0.10 -4.60 4.91
CA VAL A 133 -0.24 -4.62 6.35
C VAL A 133 -0.46 -3.21 6.90
N SER A 134 0.20 -2.18 6.35
CA SER A 134 0.05 -0.79 6.79
C SER A 134 -1.21 -0.11 6.22
N HIS A 135 -1.69 -0.51 5.04
CA HIS A 135 -2.88 0.06 4.40
C HIS A 135 -4.21 -0.48 4.96
N LYS A 136 -4.43 -0.31 6.27
CA LYS A 136 -5.68 -0.56 6.99
C LYS A 136 -5.70 0.21 8.32
N PRO A 137 -6.83 0.34 9.02
CA PRO A 137 -6.84 0.82 10.40
C PRO A 137 -5.95 -0.09 11.27
N GLN A 138 -5.01 0.52 11.99
CA GLN A 138 -3.96 -0.20 12.70
C GLN A 138 -3.65 0.34 14.09
N VAL A 139 -2.97 -0.52 14.84
CA VAL A 139 -2.19 -0.23 16.04
C VAL A 139 -0.76 -0.71 15.76
N GLN A 140 0.26 0.03 16.22
CA GLN A 140 1.67 -0.23 15.85
C GLN A 140 2.14 -1.62 16.30
N GLU A 141 1.72 -2.02 17.49
CA GLU A 141 2.00 -3.32 18.11
C GLU A 141 1.48 -4.45 17.23
N ARG A 142 0.19 -4.38 16.84
CA ARG A 142 -0.45 -5.40 15.99
C ARG A 142 0.16 -5.43 14.60
N MET A 143 0.46 -4.28 14.01
CA MET A 143 1.13 -4.20 12.72
C MET A 143 2.48 -4.93 12.76
N THR A 144 3.24 -4.76 13.83
CA THR A 144 4.55 -5.40 14.02
C THR A 144 4.43 -6.92 14.12
N GLU A 145 3.52 -7.41 14.96
CA GLU A 145 3.22 -8.85 15.11
C GLU A 145 2.79 -9.46 13.77
N GLN A 146 1.86 -8.82 13.06
CA GLN A 146 1.39 -9.32 11.76
C GLN A 146 2.52 -9.44 10.73
N ILE A 147 3.44 -8.48 10.69
CA ILE A 147 4.57 -8.54 9.77
C ILE A 147 5.52 -9.69 10.16
N ALA A 148 5.79 -9.88 11.46
CA ALA A 148 6.65 -10.96 11.93
C ALA A 148 6.04 -12.34 11.63
N ASP A 149 4.76 -12.55 11.96
CA ASP A 149 4.03 -13.81 11.74
C ASP A 149 3.91 -14.19 10.26
N LEU A 150 3.97 -13.21 9.36
CA LEU A 150 3.96 -13.45 7.91
C LEU A 150 5.32 -13.96 7.39
N LEU A 151 6.40 -13.79 8.16
CA LEU A 151 7.76 -14.15 7.77
C LEU A 151 8.23 -15.47 8.42
N GLU A 152 7.48 -16.00 9.39
CA GLU A 152 7.65 -17.36 9.92
C GLU A 152 7.23 -18.43 8.90
#